data_AF-A0AA38GXG2-F1
#
_entry.id   AF-A0AA38GXG2-F1
#
_cell.length_a   1.000
_cell.length_b   1.000
_cell.length_c   1.000
_cell.angle_alpha   90.00
_cell.angle_beta   90.00
_cell.angle_gamma   90.00
#
_symmetry.space_group_name_H-M   'P 1'
#
loop_
_entity.id
_entity.type
_entity.pdbx_description
1 polymer ?
#
loop_
_entity_poly.entity_id
_entity_poly.type
_entity_poly.pdbx_seq_one_letter_code
_entity_poly.pdbx_strand_id
1 'polypeptide(L)'
;MNRVLEKYQNFSASTGHCTQLSENKETLCLEVDNLKKRISHLEKNNKEMIGEELDFLHYKDLRHLEKKLNLSVGKIRSKKDKIFLERIRSLKAKQRSLKEENDNFREKNGRTQVGRSHKEPNNNNESMDGVNREFERDGATQQHLRQTTLNL
;
A
#
# COMPACT_ATOMS: atom_id res chain seq x y z
N MET A 1 -9.75 52.11 -41.33
CA MET A 1 -9.39 51.00 -40.41
C MET A 1 -8.86 51.50 -39.07
N ASN A 2 -7.86 52.39 -39.05
CA ASN A 2 -7.23 52.89 -37.81
C ASN A 2 -8.19 53.59 -36.84
N ARG A 3 -9.14 54.40 -37.32
CA ARG A 3 -10.19 55.04 -36.48
C ARG A 3 -11.10 54.06 -35.73
N VAL A 4 -11.30 52.87 -36.28
CA VAL A 4 -12.14 51.83 -35.65
C VAL A 4 -11.35 51.13 -34.55
N LEU A 5 -10.07 50.81 -34.82
CA LEU A 5 -9.15 50.25 -33.83
C LEU A 5 -8.95 51.21 -32.64
N GLU A 6 -8.76 52.50 -32.91
CA GLU A 6 -8.58 53.53 -31.88
C GLU A 6 -9.82 53.70 -30.99
N LYS A 7 -11.04 53.67 -31.58
CA LYS A 7 -12.29 53.67 -30.80
C LYS A 7 -12.42 52.42 -29.92
N TYR A 8 -12.08 51.24 -30.44
CA TYR A 8 -12.09 50.00 -29.65
C TYR A 8 -11.06 50.02 -28.53
N GLN A 9 -9.86 50.55 -28.77
CA GLN A 9 -8.80 50.65 -27.79
C GLN A 9 -9.15 51.65 -26.68
N ASN A 10 -9.72 52.81 -27.02
CA ASN A 10 -10.21 53.77 -26.02
C ASN A 10 -11.42 53.24 -25.24
N PHE A 11 -12.33 52.51 -25.89
CA PHE A 11 -13.48 51.90 -25.22
C PHE A 11 -13.06 50.79 -24.26
N SER A 12 -12.14 49.90 -24.66
CA SER A 12 -11.62 48.80 -23.83
C SER A 12 -10.70 49.28 -22.70
N ALA A 13 -9.97 50.37 -22.89
CA ALA A 13 -9.21 51.04 -21.82
C ALA A 13 -10.14 51.73 -20.80
N SER A 14 -11.25 52.34 -21.27
CA SER A 14 -12.24 53.01 -20.42
C SER A 14 -13.12 52.05 -19.62
N THR A 15 -13.38 50.84 -20.13
CA THR A 15 -14.21 49.83 -19.46
C THR A 15 -13.44 48.93 -18.47
N GLY A 16 -12.13 49.16 -18.26
CA GLY A 16 -11.31 48.33 -17.35
C GLY A 16 -11.09 46.89 -17.80
N HIS A 17 -11.60 46.50 -18.98
CA HIS A 17 -11.54 45.14 -19.48
C HIS A 17 -10.12 44.73 -19.93
N CYS A 18 -9.31 45.70 -20.38
CA CYS A 18 -7.92 45.44 -20.76
C CYS A 18 -7.02 45.22 -19.53
N THR A 19 -7.22 45.99 -18.45
CA THR A 19 -6.49 45.82 -17.19
C THR A 19 -6.87 44.52 -16.51
N GLN A 20 -8.16 44.16 -16.46
CA GLN A 20 -8.61 42.87 -15.93
C GLN A 20 -8.08 41.66 -16.72
N LEU A 21 -8.03 41.73 -18.05
CA LEU A 21 -7.42 40.65 -18.86
C LEU A 21 -5.91 40.55 -18.66
N SER A 22 -5.22 41.68 -18.50
CA SER A 22 -3.78 41.72 -18.23
C SER A 22 -3.46 41.19 -16.82
N GLU A 23 -4.20 41.61 -15.82
CA GLU A 23 -4.10 41.12 -14.42
C GLU A 23 -4.45 39.62 -14.35
N ASN A 24 -5.47 39.15 -15.07
CA ASN A 24 -5.81 37.73 -15.16
C ASN A 24 -4.71 36.92 -15.85
N LYS A 25 -4.06 37.47 -16.88
CA LYS A 25 -2.92 36.81 -17.53
C LYS A 25 -1.70 36.75 -16.62
N GLU A 26 -1.40 37.82 -15.89
CA GLU A 26 -0.28 37.89 -14.97
C GLU A 26 -0.47 36.93 -13.78
N THR A 27 -1.66 36.90 -13.20
CA THR A 27 -2.02 35.96 -12.13
C THR A 27 -1.94 34.50 -12.59
N LEU A 28 -2.43 34.17 -13.79
CA LEU A 28 -2.28 32.83 -14.37
C LEU A 28 -0.81 32.46 -14.61
N CYS A 29 0.03 33.38 -15.08
CA CYS A 29 1.46 33.15 -15.23
C CYS A 29 2.13 32.85 -13.88
N LEU A 30 1.81 33.63 -12.85
CA LEU A 30 2.31 33.42 -11.48
C LEU A 30 1.86 32.06 -10.92
N GLU A 31 0.63 31.65 -11.18
CA GLU A 31 0.11 30.35 -10.79
C GLU A 31 0.86 29.21 -11.48
N VAL A 32 1.09 29.31 -12.79
CA VAL A 32 1.90 28.35 -13.55
C VAL A 32 3.31 28.25 -12.97
N ASP A 33 3.94 29.36 -12.64
CA ASP A 33 5.29 29.36 -12.05
C ASP A 33 5.31 28.74 -10.65
N ASN A 34 4.28 28.98 -9.83
CA ASN A 34 4.13 28.32 -8.54
C ASN A 34 3.94 26.80 -8.69
N LEU A 35 3.14 26.36 -9.65
CA LEU A 35 2.95 24.93 -9.95
C LEU A 35 4.26 24.28 -10.41
N LYS A 36 5.02 24.94 -11.30
CA LYS A 36 6.34 24.46 -11.74
C LYS A 36 7.34 24.32 -10.59
N LYS A 37 7.39 25.31 -9.69
CA LYS A 37 8.22 25.26 -8.47
C LYS A 37 7.79 24.09 -7.58
N ARG A 38 6.48 23.86 -7.43
CA ARG A 38 5.95 22.76 -6.63
C ARG A 38 6.34 21.40 -7.21
N ILE A 39 6.21 21.23 -8.53
CA ILE A 39 6.62 20.01 -9.24
C ILE A 39 8.12 19.77 -9.02
N SER A 40 8.97 20.76 -9.29
CA SER A 40 10.42 20.65 -9.14
C SER A 40 10.82 20.25 -7.72
N HIS A 41 10.15 20.82 -6.71
CA HIS A 41 10.38 20.46 -5.31
C HIS A 41 9.95 19.02 -4.99
N LEU A 42 8.83 18.56 -5.52
CA LEU A 42 8.36 17.19 -5.32
C LEU A 42 9.28 16.17 -6.00
N GLU A 43 9.74 16.47 -7.21
CA GLU A 43 10.70 15.63 -7.94
C GLU A 43 12.02 15.51 -7.19
N LYS A 44 12.56 16.64 -6.70
CA LYS A 44 13.76 16.65 -5.86
C LYS A 44 13.57 15.80 -4.60
N ASN A 45 12.46 15.99 -3.89
CA ASN A 45 12.15 15.21 -2.69
C ASN A 45 12.07 13.71 -3.00
N ASN A 46 11.48 13.35 -4.15
CA ASN A 46 11.38 11.96 -4.58
C ASN A 46 12.77 11.35 -4.83
N LYS A 47 13.64 12.07 -5.55
CA LYS A 47 15.05 11.66 -5.76
C LYS A 47 15.77 11.44 -4.44
N GLU A 48 15.68 12.40 -3.52
CA GLU A 48 16.25 12.26 -2.18
C GLU A 48 15.68 11.01 -1.48
N MET A 49 14.35 10.79 -1.52
CA MET A 49 13.69 9.63 -0.90
C MET A 49 14.12 8.27 -1.48
N ILE A 50 14.52 8.21 -2.75
CA ILE A 50 15.05 6.98 -3.38
C ILE A 50 16.57 6.85 -3.24
N GLY A 51 17.25 7.85 -2.65
CA GLY A 51 18.70 7.84 -2.40
C GLY A 51 19.54 8.50 -3.49
N GLU A 52 18.94 9.30 -4.36
CA GLU A 52 19.61 10.07 -5.42
C GLU A 52 19.85 11.52 -4.98
N GLU A 53 20.86 12.17 -5.60
CA GLU A 53 21.19 13.61 -5.42
C GLU A 53 21.37 14.06 -3.94
N LEU A 54 21.98 13.19 -3.11
CA LEU A 54 22.17 13.43 -1.68
C LEU A 54 23.34 14.36 -1.33
N ASP A 55 24.23 14.66 -2.29
CA ASP A 55 25.49 15.37 -2.06
C ASP A 55 25.32 16.78 -1.47
N PHE A 56 24.15 17.39 -1.68
CA PHE A 56 23.83 18.73 -1.20
C PHE A 56 23.07 18.75 0.13
N LEU A 57 22.75 17.59 0.71
CA LEU A 57 22.04 17.52 1.99
C LEU A 57 23.03 17.63 3.15
N HIS A 58 22.67 18.43 4.15
CA HIS A 58 23.45 18.47 5.37
C HIS A 58 23.17 17.22 6.22
N TYR A 59 24.10 16.86 7.12
CA TYR A 59 23.97 15.67 7.96
C TYR A 59 22.62 15.59 8.72
N LYS A 60 22.12 16.73 9.20
CA LYS A 60 20.81 16.80 9.89
C LYS A 60 19.65 16.39 8.98
N ASP A 61 19.67 16.84 7.73
CA ASP A 61 18.63 16.56 6.75
C ASP A 61 18.70 15.09 6.31
N LEU A 62 19.91 14.57 6.11
CA LEU A 62 20.12 13.16 5.79
C LEU A 62 19.63 12.24 6.91
N ARG A 63 19.93 12.57 8.18
CA ARG A 63 19.41 11.85 9.34
C ARG A 63 17.88 11.91 9.45
N HIS A 64 17.29 13.07 9.12
CA HIS A 64 15.84 13.21 9.08
C HIS A 64 15.21 12.31 8.00
N LEU A 65 15.80 12.32 6.81
CA LEU A 65 15.39 11.49 5.68
C LEU A 65 15.45 10.00 6.02
N GLU A 66 16.56 9.54 6.60
CA GLU A 66 16.75 8.17 7.08
C GLU A 66 15.65 7.78 8.08
N LYS A 67 15.41 8.62 9.10
CA LYS A 67 14.35 8.38 10.09
C LYS A 67 12.97 8.26 9.43
N LYS A 68 12.67 9.15 8.47
CA LYS A 68 11.41 9.14 7.73
C LYS A 68 11.23 7.84 6.93
N LEU A 69 12.29 7.38 6.25
CA LEU A 69 12.30 6.13 5.49
C LEU A 69 12.14 4.90 6.40
N ASN A 70 12.89 4.84 7.50
CA ASN A 70 12.79 3.73 8.45
C ASN A 70 11.38 3.60 9.03
N LEU A 71 10.76 4.71 9.41
CA LEU A 71 9.39 4.73 9.91
C LEU A 71 8.37 4.32 8.83
N SER A 72 8.51 4.80 7.59
CA SER A 72 7.58 4.47 6.51
C SER A 72 7.67 2.99 6.12
N VAL A 73 8.88 2.44 6.02
CA VAL A 73 9.12 1.02 5.78
C VAL A 73 8.54 0.17 6.90
N GLY A 74 8.72 0.57 8.17
CA GLY A 74 8.10 -0.09 9.32
C GLY A 74 6.57 -0.15 9.22
N LYS A 75 5.93 0.95 8.80
CA LYS A 75 4.47 1.01 8.56
C LYS A 75 4.04 0.08 7.42
N ILE A 76 4.78 0.06 6.31
CA ILE A 76 4.49 -0.81 5.16
C ILE A 76 4.58 -2.29 5.58
N ARG A 77 5.66 -2.70 6.25
CA ARG A 77 5.84 -4.07 6.76
C ARG A 77 4.69 -4.44 7.69
N SER A 78 4.38 -3.60 8.67
CA SER A 78 3.28 -3.83 9.61
C SER A 78 1.93 -4.01 8.91
N LYS A 79 1.65 -3.25 7.85
CA LYS A 79 0.43 -3.40 7.05
C LYS A 79 0.42 -4.70 6.25
N LYS A 80 1.53 -5.06 5.62
CA LYS A 80 1.69 -6.35 4.90
C LYS A 80 1.47 -7.52 5.84
N ASP A 81 2.09 -7.51 7.02
CA ASP A 81 1.94 -8.56 8.02
C ASP A 81 0.49 -8.73 8.45
N LYS A 82 -0.22 -7.63 8.71
CA LYS A 82 -1.65 -7.68 9.08
C LYS A 82 -2.48 -8.37 8.00
N ILE A 83 -2.28 -8.01 6.73
CA ILE A 83 -2.99 -8.58 5.58
C ILE A 83 -2.65 -10.07 5.43
N PHE A 84 -1.37 -10.45 5.54
CA PHE A 84 -0.97 -11.84 5.42
C PHE A 84 -1.52 -12.71 6.56
N LEU A 85 -1.49 -12.20 7.80
CA LEU A 85 -2.07 -12.90 8.94
C LEU A 85 -3.58 -13.12 8.77
N GLU A 86 -4.31 -12.11 8.30
CA GLU A 86 -5.72 -12.24 7.99
C GLU A 86 -5.97 -13.29 6.90
N ARG A 87 -5.16 -13.27 5.83
CA ARG A 87 -5.26 -14.25 4.75
C ARG A 87 -4.98 -15.68 5.24
N ILE A 88 -3.96 -15.87 6.06
CA ILE A 88 -3.63 -17.15 6.66
C ILE A 88 -4.80 -17.66 7.51
N ARG A 89 -5.40 -16.80 8.35
CA ARG A 89 -6.56 -17.19 9.17
C ARG A 89 -7.75 -17.62 8.31
N SER A 90 -8.06 -16.87 7.26
CA SER A 90 -9.14 -17.20 6.33
C SER A 90 -8.90 -18.55 5.64
N LEU A 91 -7.68 -18.80 5.16
CA LEU A 91 -7.32 -20.07 4.53
C LEU A 91 -7.39 -21.25 5.51
N LYS A 92 -6.91 -21.08 6.75
CA LYS A 92 -7.03 -22.10 7.80
C LYS A 92 -8.48 -22.41 8.16
N ALA A 93 -9.36 -21.40 8.19
CA ALA A 93 -10.79 -21.62 8.39
C ALA A 93 -11.41 -22.41 7.23
N LYS A 94 -11.07 -22.06 5.98
CA LYS A 94 -11.53 -22.78 4.80
C LYS A 94 -11.04 -24.23 4.77
N GLN A 95 -9.77 -24.46 5.10
CA GLN A 95 -9.20 -25.82 5.21
C GLN A 95 -9.99 -26.67 6.22
N ARG A 96 -10.30 -26.12 7.40
CA ARG A 96 -11.07 -26.83 8.43
C ARG A 96 -12.48 -27.18 7.94
N SER A 97 -13.19 -26.21 7.36
CA SER A 97 -14.53 -26.42 6.82
C SER A 97 -14.57 -27.47 5.71
N LEU A 98 -13.62 -27.44 4.77
CA LEU A 98 -13.52 -28.45 3.71
C LEU A 98 -13.17 -29.84 4.25
N LYS A 99 -12.32 -29.91 5.29
CA LYS A 99 -12.00 -31.18 5.94
C LYS A 99 -13.24 -31.79 6.60
N GLU A 100 -13.99 -30.98 7.33
CA GLU A 100 -15.25 -31.39 7.97
C GLU A 100 -16.28 -31.86 6.94
N GLU A 101 -16.43 -31.14 5.83
CA GLU A 101 -17.32 -31.51 4.73
C GLU A 101 -16.89 -32.84 4.08
N ASN A 102 -15.60 -33.02 3.81
CA ASN A 102 -15.06 -34.28 3.27
C ASN A 102 -15.24 -35.46 4.22
N ASP A 103 -15.06 -35.25 5.52
CA ASP A 103 -15.27 -36.28 6.54
C ASP A 103 -16.75 -36.68 6.61
N ASN A 104 -17.68 -35.72 6.52
CA ASN A 104 -19.11 -35.97 6.41
C ASN A 104 -19.47 -36.75 5.13
N PHE A 105 -18.89 -36.40 3.97
CA PHE A 105 -19.09 -37.17 2.74
C PHE A 105 -18.54 -38.59 2.82
N ARG A 106 -17.35 -38.77 3.41
CA ARG A 106 -16.78 -40.11 3.65
C ARG A 106 -17.66 -40.94 4.56
N GLU A 107 -18.23 -40.36 5.61
CA GLU A 107 -19.15 -41.04 6.50
C GLU A 107 -20.45 -41.43 5.77
N LYS A 108 -21.05 -40.51 5.01
CA LYS A 108 -22.26 -40.79 4.20
C LYS A 108 -22.00 -41.87 3.16
N ASN A 109 -20.88 -41.80 2.44
CA ASN A 109 -20.48 -42.78 1.42
C ASN A 109 -20.16 -44.14 2.05
N GLY A 110 -19.48 -44.16 3.21
CA GLY A 110 -19.25 -45.38 3.98
C GLY A 110 -20.57 -46.04 4.38
N ARG A 111 -21.56 -45.26 4.84
CA ARG A 111 -22.91 -45.75 5.18
C ARG A 111 -23.70 -46.25 3.96
N THR A 112 -23.52 -45.66 2.77
CA THR A 112 -24.15 -46.13 1.52
C THR A 112 -23.42 -47.34 0.89
N GLN A 113 -22.16 -47.57 1.23
CA GLN A 113 -21.36 -48.73 0.77
C GLN A 113 -21.46 -49.96 1.67
N VAL A 114 -22.19 -49.91 2.80
CA VAL A 114 -22.51 -51.10 3.63
C VAL A 114 -23.30 -52.19 2.83
N GLY A 115 -23.67 -51.93 1.57
CA GLY A 115 -24.19 -52.94 0.63
C GLY A 115 -23.21 -53.49 -0.42
N ARG A 116 -21.93 -53.06 -0.51
CA ARG A 116 -20.98 -53.57 -1.52
C ARG A 116 -19.57 -53.74 -0.97
N SER A 117 -19.25 -54.97 -0.60
CA SER A 117 -17.92 -55.43 -0.21
C SER A 117 -16.87 -55.14 -1.28
N HIS A 118 -15.87 -54.33 -0.95
CA HIS A 118 -14.48 -54.55 -1.37
C HIS A 118 -13.54 -53.82 -0.39
N LYS A 119 -12.79 -54.60 0.39
CA LYS A 119 -11.68 -54.14 1.22
C LYS A 119 -10.46 -53.94 0.32
N GLU A 120 -9.89 -52.74 0.33
CA GLU A 120 -8.46 -52.55 0.02
C GLU A 120 -7.70 -52.14 1.29
N PRO A 121 -6.49 -52.66 1.52
CA PRO A 121 -5.73 -52.37 2.71
C PRO A 121 -5.01 -51.01 2.59
N ASN A 122 -5.19 -50.23 3.65
CA ASN A 122 -4.35 -49.16 4.15
C ASN A 122 -2.86 -49.20 3.73
N ASN A 123 -2.35 -48.10 3.16
CA ASN A 123 -1.08 -47.53 3.61
C ASN A 123 -0.95 -46.07 3.15
N ASN A 124 -0.92 -45.14 4.11
CA ASN A 124 -0.09 -43.93 4.17
C ASN A 124 -0.61 -43.04 5.31
N ASN A 125 -0.41 -43.53 6.53
CA ASN A 125 -0.34 -42.69 7.71
C ASN A 125 0.98 -41.91 7.65
N GLU A 126 1.08 -40.88 6.82
CA GLU A 126 2.08 -39.83 7.05
C GLU A 126 1.45 -38.70 7.83
N SER A 127 1.89 -38.64 9.08
CA SER A 127 1.50 -37.73 10.13
C SER A 127 1.74 -36.27 9.71
N MET A 128 0.69 -35.60 9.21
CA MET A 128 0.70 -34.14 8.99
C MET A 128 0.39 -33.34 10.28
N ASP A 129 0.35 -34.00 11.44
CA ASP A 129 0.15 -33.37 12.75
C ASP A 129 1.45 -32.75 13.31
N GLY A 130 2.60 -32.97 12.66
CA GLY A 130 3.89 -32.40 13.05
C GLY A 130 4.05 -30.91 12.72
N VAL A 131 3.47 -30.45 11.60
CA VAL A 131 3.68 -29.08 11.10
C VAL A 131 2.88 -28.03 11.90
N ASN A 132 1.85 -28.47 12.63
CA ASN A 132 0.98 -27.56 13.38
C ASN A 132 1.55 -27.16 14.76
N ARG A 133 2.42 -27.98 15.38
CA ARG A 133 2.99 -27.68 16.72
C ARG A 133 4.23 -26.79 16.70
N GLU A 134 4.96 -26.72 15.58
CA GLU A 134 6.10 -25.81 15.47
C GLU A 134 5.67 -24.35 15.26
N PHE A 135 4.60 -24.11 14.50
CA PHE A 135 4.15 -22.75 14.20
C PHE A 135 3.36 -22.05 15.32
N GLU A 136 2.81 -22.78 16.29
CA GLU A 136 2.19 -22.17 17.47
C GLU A 136 3.23 -21.60 18.45
N ARG A 137 4.45 -22.16 18.46
CA ARG A 137 5.59 -21.59 19.22
C ARG A 137 6.09 -20.29 18.58
N ASP A 138 6.05 -20.21 17.26
CA ASP A 138 6.44 -19.01 16.50
C ASP A 138 5.45 -17.84 16.63
N GLY A 139 4.17 -18.13 16.85
CA GLY A 139 3.19 -17.09 17.14
C GLY A 139 3.47 -16.36 18.46
N ALA A 140 3.92 -17.09 19.49
CA ALA A 140 4.28 -16.52 20.79
C ALA A 140 5.63 -15.78 20.76
N THR A 141 6.65 -16.30 20.07
CA THR A 141 7.94 -15.60 19.89
C THR A 141 7.81 -14.37 19.00
N GLN A 142 6.93 -14.36 18.00
CA GLN A 142 6.69 -13.18 17.16
C GLN A 142 5.91 -12.08 17.90
N GLN A 143 5.02 -12.44 18.83
CA GLN A 143 4.35 -11.49 19.71
C GLN A 143 5.32 -10.89 20.76
N HIS A 144 6.26 -11.70 21.27
CA HIS A 144 7.33 -11.24 22.16
C HIS A 144 8.33 -10.31 21.45
N LEU A 145 8.76 -10.63 20.22
CA LEU A 145 9.66 -9.78 19.41
C LEU A 145 9.04 -8.42 19.07
N ARG A 146 7.71 -8.36 18.84
CA ARG A 146 6.99 -7.09 18.65
C ARG A 146 7.02 -6.19 19.88
N GLN A 147 6.94 -6.76 21.10
CA GLN A 147 7.02 -5.98 22.33
C GLN A 147 8.43 -5.43 22.57
N THR A 148 9.48 -6.19 22.23
CA THR A 148 10.87 -5.74 22.39
C THR A 148 11.24 -4.60 21.42
N THR A 149 10.70 -4.60 20.20
CA THR A 149 10.95 -3.52 19.22
C THR A 149 10.17 -2.22 19.46
N LEU A 150 9.20 -2.21 20.38
CA LEU A 150 8.41 -1.03 20.73
C LEU A 150 9.00 -0.21 21.89
N ASN A 151 10.07 -0.71 22.52
CA ASN A 151 10.74 -0.10 23.68
C ASN A 151 12.13 0.49 23.37
N LEU A 152 12.50 0.63 22.09
CA LEU A 152 13.65 1.43 21.61
C LEU A 152 13.13 2.62 20.78
#